data_AF-A0A822E4L9-F1
#
_entry.id   AF-A0A822E4L9-F1
#
_cell.length_a   1.000
_cell.length_b   1.000
_cell.length_c   1.000
_cell.angle_alpha   90.00
_cell.angle_beta   90.00
_cell.angle_gamma   90.00
#
_symmetry.space_group_name_H-M   'P 1'
#
loop_
_entity.id
_entity.type
_entity.pdbx_description
1 polymer ?
#
loop_
_entity_poly.entity_id
_entity_poly.type
_entity_poly.pdbx_seq_one_letter_code
_entity_poly.pdbx_strand_id
1 'polypeptide(L)'
;PSHRSGFKPKGLDGNRPTREQIIEMRRYMLLYLKQLVISSSGTQEEELQAILNYLHTVHEDDNLIDVLDMTVNLMSEHPRAMVPAFDRRQGLKTVFKLLASSSEITRLQALKLLGFFLQRSTVK
;
A
#
# COMPACT_ATOMS: atom_id res chain seq x y z
N PRO A 1 -9.60 1.15 -15.38
CA PRO A 1 -9.53 2.64 -15.32
C PRO A 1 -10.65 3.37 -16.07
N SER A 2 -10.96 2.98 -17.32
CA SER A 2 -11.84 3.72 -18.25
C SER A 2 -13.27 3.94 -17.76
N HIS A 3 -13.89 2.97 -17.07
CA HIS A 3 -15.27 3.11 -16.57
C HIS A 3 -15.38 3.89 -15.24
N ARG A 4 -14.25 4.16 -14.57
CA ARG A 4 -14.25 4.68 -13.18
C ARG A 4 -13.58 6.04 -13.02
N SER A 5 -12.67 6.43 -13.90
CA SER A 5 -11.86 7.63 -13.70
C SER A 5 -12.47 8.90 -14.32
N GLY A 6 -13.44 8.78 -15.24
CA GLY A 6 -14.00 9.93 -15.96
C GLY A 6 -13.03 10.64 -16.92
N PHE A 7 -11.80 10.12 -17.07
CA PHE A 7 -10.78 10.71 -17.93
C PHE A 7 -10.82 10.10 -19.34
N LYS A 8 -10.89 10.97 -20.35
CA LYS A 8 -10.59 10.57 -21.73
C LYS A 8 -9.08 10.30 -21.86
N PRO A 9 -8.65 9.12 -22.31
CA PRO A 9 -7.23 8.84 -22.51
C PRO A 9 -6.65 9.75 -23.60
N LYS A 10 -5.51 10.40 -23.30
CA LYS A 10 -4.70 11.19 -24.25
C LYS A 10 -3.55 10.34 -24.81
N GLY A 11 -2.98 10.71 -25.96
CA GLY A 11 -1.88 9.97 -26.59
C GLY A 11 -2.34 8.60 -27.09
N LEU A 12 -3.41 8.57 -27.88
CA LEU A 12 -3.89 7.35 -28.56
C LEU A 12 -3.07 7.06 -29.82
N ASP A 13 -2.38 8.08 -30.29
CA ASP A 13 -1.41 8.19 -31.34
C ASP A 13 -0.05 7.67 -30.82
N GLY A 14 0.30 6.43 -31.19
CA GLY A 14 1.58 5.78 -30.87
C GLY A 14 1.45 4.48 -30.08
N ASN A 15 2.56 3.78 -29.90
CA ASN A 15 2.63 2.53 -29.15
C ASN A 15 2.48 2.81 -27.66
N ARG A 16 1.31 2.49 -27.09
CA ARG A 16 1.11 2.52 -25.64
C ARG A 16 1.93 1.41 -24.96
N PRO A 17 2.40 1.63 -23.73
CA PRO A 17 3.05 0.57 -22.96
C PRO A 17 2.17 -0.68 -22.87
N THR A 18 2.78 -1.86 -23.01
CA THR A 18 2.09 -3.13 -22.80
C THR A 18 1.72 -3.31 -21.33
N ARG A 19 0.85 -4.28 -21.04
CA ARG A 19 0.47 -4.60 -19.66
C ARG A 19 1.70 -4.99 -18.82
N GLU A 20 2.63 -5.74 -19.40
CA GLU A 20 3.89 -6.15 -18.75
C GLU A 20 4.75 -4.94 -18.40
N GLN A 21 4.90 -4.01 -19.34
CA GLN A 21 5.65 -2.76 -19.10
C GLN A 21 4.99 -1.91 -18.01
N ILE A 22 3.66 -1.85 -17.96
CA ILE A 22 2.94 -1.14 -16.89
C ILE A 22 3.17 -1.82 -15.53
N ILE A 23 3.13 -3.16 -15.47
CA ILE A 23 3.41 -3.90 -14.23
C ILE A 23 4.84 -3.63 -13.76
N GLU A 24 5.81 -3.64 -14.67
CA GLU A 24 7.21 -3.37 -14.37
C GLU A 24 7.41 -1.93 -13.86
N MET A 25 6.81 -0.93 -14.50
CA MET A 25 6.84 0.45 -14.02
C MET A 25 6.25 0.58 -12.61
N ARG A 26 5.10 -0.07 -12.33
CA ARG A 26 4.49 -0.07 -10.99
C ARG A 26 5.44 -0.68 -9.95
N ARG A 27 6.13 -1.75 -10.28
CA ARG A 27 7.12 -2.37 -9.39
C ARG A 27 8.26 -1.41 -9.04
N TYR A 28 8.81 -0.69 -10.02
CA TYR A 28 9.87 0.30 -9.77
C TYR A 28 9.38 1.47 -8.92
N MET A 29 8.16 1.97 -9.17
CA MET A 29 7.54 3.01 -8.36
C MET A 29 7.40 2.56 -6.90
N LEU A 30 6.91 1.34 -6.66
CA LEU A 30 6.76 0.80 -5.31
C LEU A 30 8.10 0.57 -4.61
N LEU A 31 9.13 0.11 -5.33
CA LEU A 31 10.48 -0.03 -4.77
C LEU A 31 11.03 1.32 -4.30
N TYR A 32 10.82 2.37 -5.08
CA TYR A 32 11.22 3.73 -4.71
C TYR A 32 10.42 4.24 -3.49
N LEU A 33 9.09 4.07 -3.49
CA LEU A 33 8.24 4.45 -2.35
C LEU A 33 8.65 3.73 -1.06
N LYS A 34 9.01 2.44 -1.13
CA LYS A 34 9.51 1.68 0.01
C LYS A 34 10.74 2.34 0.64
N GLN A 35 11.66 2.84 -0.19
CA GLN A 35 12.87 3.56 0.26
C GLN A 35 12.56 4.95 0.83
N LEU A 36 11.50 5.61 0.38
CA LEU A 36 11.05 6.87 0.97
C LEU A 36 10.44 6.67 2.37
N VAL A 37 9.64 5.61 2.55
CA VAL A 37 9.00 5.32 3.83
C VAL A 37 10.02 4.90 4.89
N ILE A 38 11.05 4.14 4.53
CA ILE A 38 12.09 3.68 5.44
C ILE A 38 13.40 4.39 5.11
N SER A 39 13.73 5.40 5.90
CA SER A 39 15.01 6.10 5.79
C SER A 39 16.00 5.62 6.87
N SER A 40 17.24 6.12 6.81
CA SER A 40 18.27 5.86 7.82
C SER A 40 17.86 6.34 9.23
N SER A 41 16.94 7.30 9.34
CA SER A 41 16.41 7.80 10.62
C SER A 41 15.15 7.06 11.09
N GLY A 42 14.70 6.04 10.37
CA GLY A 42 13.50 5.26 10.68
C GLY A 42 12.34 5.55 9.71
N THR A 43 11.11 5.32 10.16
CA THR A 43 9.93 5.49 9.31
C THR A 43 9.62 6.97 9.09
N GLN A 44 9.54 7.39 7.82
CA GLN A 44 9.02 8.69 7.42
C GLN A 44 7.50 8.66 7.52
N GLU A 45 6.98 9.28 8.58
CA GLU A 45 5.57 9.13 8.93
C GLU A 45 4.60 9.84 7.98
N GLU A 46 5.04 10.91 7.33
CA GLU A 46 4.24 11.60 6.31
C GLU A 46 4.03 10.71 5.08
N GLU A 47 5.10 10.02 4.64
CA GLU A 47 5.05 9.03 3.56
C GLU A 47 4.17 7.83 3.95
N LEU A 48 4.30 7.34 5.18
CA LEU A 48 3.42 6.30 5.69
C LEU A 48 1.96 6.75 5.69
N GLN A 49 1.67 7.97 6.15
CA GLN A 49 0.31 8.51 6.13
C GLN A 49 -0.24 8.62 4.71
N ALA A 50 0.58 9.01 3.73
CA ALA A 50 0.18 9.06 2.32
C ALA A 50 -0.20 7.66 1.80
N ILE A 51 0.55 6.62 2.16
CA ILE A 51 0.22 5.23 1.83
C ILE A 51 -1.11 4.81 2.48
N LEU A 52 -1.32 5.10 3.76
CA LEU A 52 -2.57 4.77 4.46
C LEU A 52 -3.77 5.49 3.81
N ASN A 53 -3.59 6.75 3.41
CA ASN A 53 -4.61 7.52 2.70
C ASN A 53 -4.93 6.89 1.34
N TYR A 54 -3.91 6.45 0.59
CA TYR A 54 -4.09 5.72 -0.67
C TYR A 54 -4.93 4.45 -0.44
N LEU A 55 -4.55 3.62 0.53
CA LEU A 55 -5.27 2.40 0.89
C LEU A 55 -6.71 2.66 1.35
N HIS A 56 -7.01 3.83 1.92
CA HIS A 56 -8.36 4.24 2.29
C HIS A 56 -9.21 4.66 1.10
N THR A 57 -8.64 5.41 0.16
CA THR A 57 -9.38 6.13 -0.88
C THR A 57 -9.45 5.42 -2.23
N VAL A 58 -8.49 4.54 -2.51
CA VAL A 58 -8.43 3.84 -3.80
C VAL A 58 -9.22 2.52 -3.75
N HIS A 59 -9.90 2.25 -4.86
CA HIS A 59 -10.78 1.09 -5.06
C HIS A 59 -10.44 0.33 -6.36
N GLU A 60 -9.22 0.49 -6.87
CA GLU A 60 -8.70 -0.23 -8.02
C GLU A 60 -7.92 -1.45 -7.51
N ASP A 61 -8.51 -2.64 -7.65
CA ASP A 61 -8.06 -3.84 -6.94
C ASP A 61 -6.58 -4.19 -7.20
N ASP A 62 -6.12 -4.15 -8.46
CA ASP A 62 -4.72 -4.47 -8.80
C ASP A 62 -3.72 -3.52 -8.14
N ASN A 63 -3.96 -2.20 -8.23
CA ASN A 63 -3.06 -1.20 -7.64
C ASN A 63 -3.14 -1.22 -6.11
N LEU A 64 -4.34 -1.41 -5.56
CA LEU A 64 -4.57 -1.50 -4.12
C LEU A 64 -3.84 -2.69 -3.51
N ILE A 65 -3.88 -3.86 -4.17
CA ILE A 65 -3.17 -5.06 -3.73
C ILE A 65 -1.67 -4.83 -3.75
N ASP A 66 -1.11 -4.22 -4.81
CA ASP A 66 0.34 -3.99 -4.90
C ASP A 66 0.84 -3.05 -3.77
N VAL A 67 0.10 -1.98 -3.46
CA VAL A 67 0.43 -1.06 -2.35
C VAL A 67 0.24 -1.73 -0.98
N LEU A 68 -0.81 -2.54 -0.83
CA LEU A 68 -1.05 -3.28 0.41
C LEU A 68 0.05 -4.32 0.66
N ASP A 69 0.46 -5.06 -0.37
CA ASP A 69 1.55 -6.04 -0.27
C ASP A 69 2.87 -5.36 0.07
N MET A 70 3.18 -4.22 -0.56
CA MET A 70 4.33 -3.39 -0.16
C MET A 70 4.27 -2.97 1.32
N THR A 71 3.08 -2.59 1.82
CA THR A 71 2.88 -2.19 3.22
C THR A 71 3.07 -3.37 4.18
N VAL A 72 2.61 -4.57 3.81
CA VAL A 72 2.85 -5.82 4.54
C VAL A 72 4.35 -6.12 4.60
N ASN A 73 5.06 -6.00 3.46
CA ASN A 73 6.50 -6.23 3.39
C ASN A 73 7.26 -5.26 4.30
N LEU A 74 6.93 -3.96 4.25
CA LEU A 74 7.49 -2.94 5.15
C LEU A 74 7.30 -3.29 6.63
N MET A 75 6.08 -3.66 7.02
CA MET A 75 5.77 -4.05 8.40
C MET A 75 6.58 -5.27 8.86
N SER A 76 6.72 -6.26 7.98
CA SER A 76 7.43 -7.52 8.28
C SER A 76 8.95 -7.35 8.35
N GLU A 77 9.53 -6.51 7.49
CA GLU A 77 10.98 -6.31 7.38
C GLU A 77 11.50 -5.29 8.40
N HIS A 78 10.70 -4.26 8.71
CA HIS A 78 11.09 -3.16 9.59
C HIS A 78 10.13 -2.93 10.77
N PRO A 79 9.78 -3.97 11.55
CA PRO A 79 8.73 -3.86 12.57
C PRO A 79 9.05 -2.84 13.67
N ARG A 80 10.33 -2.68 14.04
CA ARG A 80 10.76 -1.71 15.06
C ARG A 80 10.39 -0.27 14.70
N ALA A 81 10.46 0.08 13.41
CA ALA A 81 10.13 1.41 12.93
C ALA A 81 8.65 1.51 12.55
N MET A 82 8.13 0.48 11.86
CA MET A 82 6.77 0.49 11.32
C MET A 82 5.68 0.38 12.37
N VAL A 83 5.81 -0.50 13.38
CA VAL A 83 4.76 -0.69 14.40
C VAL A 83 4.39 0.61 15.12
N PRO A 84 5.34 1.35 15.74
CA PRO A 84 5.00 2.59 16.45
C PRO A 84 4.54 3.71 15.51
N ALA A 85 5.05 3.77 14.27
CA ALA A 85 4.59 4.75 13.28
C ALA A 85 3.16 4.45 12.82
N PHE A 86 2.86 3.18 12.53
CA PHE A 86 1.57 2.71 12.09
C PHE A 86 0.49 2.91 13.15
N ASP A 87 0.80 2.61 14.43
CA ASP A 87 -0.11 2.85 15.55
C ASP A 87 -0.45 4.34 15.71
N ARG A 88 0.57 5.20 15.71
CA ARG A 88 0.39 6.67 15.82
C ARG A 88 -0.43 7.26 14.67
N ARG A 89 -0.34 6.66 13.49
CA ARG A 89 -1.11 7.04 12.28
C ARG A 89 -2.45 6.32 12.17
N GLN A 90 -2.88 5.65 13.24
CA GLN A 90 -4.18 4.95 13.33
C GLN A 90 -4.37 3.91 12.22
N GLY A 91 -3.28 3.24 11.81
CA GLY A 91 -3.27 2.30 10.68
C GLY A 91 -4.22 1.11 10.83
N LEU A 92 -4.65 0.78 12.07
CA LEU A 92 -5.71 -0.21 12.30
C LEU A 92 -7.03 0.15 11.60
N LYS A 93 -7.34 1.45 11.45
CA LYS A 93 -8.52 1.88 10.68
C LYS A 93 -8.43 1.45 9.22
N THR A 94 -7.24 1.52 8.63
CA THR A 94 -6.97 1.05 7.27
C THR A 94 -7.17 -0.45 7.17
N VAL A 95 -6.69 -1.23 8.14
CA VAL A 95 -6.91 -2.68 8.20
C VAL A 95 -8.40 -3.02 8.20
N PHE A 96 -9.17 -2.46 9.13
CA PHE A 96 -10.61 -2.76 9.22
C PHE A 96 -11.38 -2.34 7.97
N LYS A 97 -11.02 -1.20 7.36
CA LYS A 97 -11.58 -0.81 6.06
C LYS A 97 -11.31 -1.86 4.99
N LEU A 98 -10.08 -2.37 4.91
CA LEU A 98 -9.68 -3.34 3.89
C LEU A 98 -10.32 -4.72 4.13
N LEU A 99 -10.61 -5.08 5.38
CA LEU A 99 -11.37 -6.30 5.71
C LEU A 99 -12.81 -6.28 5.21
N ALA A 100 -13.39 -5.09 4.99
CA ALA A 100 -14.71 -4.94 4.38
C ALA A 100 -14.69 -5.05 2.84
N SER A 101 -13.52 -5.27 2.21
CA SER A 101 -13.41 -5.44 0.77
C SER A 101 -14.13 -6.72 0.30
N SER A 102 -14.77 -6.67 -0.87
CA SER A 102 -15.31 -7.85 -1.54
C SER A 102 -14.23 -8.80 -2.04
N SER A 103 -13.02 -8.29 -2.31
CA SER A 103 -11.86 -9.09 -2.72
C SER A 103 -11.27 -9.89 -1.56
N GLU A 104 -11.30 -11.22 -1.68
CA GLU A 104 -10.72 -12.14 -0.69
C GLU A 104 -9.22 -11.93 -0.54
N ILE A 105 -8.51 -11.69 -1.64
CA ILE A 105 -7.06 -11.44 -1.64
C ILE A 105 -6.74 -10.19 -0.83
N THR A 106 -7.52 -9.12 -0.98
CA THR A 106 -7.36 -7.90 -0.18
C THR A 106 -7.61 -8.17 1.31
N ARG A 107 -8.66 -8.91 1.65
CA ARG A 107 -8.94 -9.28 3.05
C ARG A 107 -7.81 -10.12 3.64
N LEU A 108 -7.28 -11.09 2.91
CA LEU A 108 -6.16 -11.92 3.34
C LEU A 108 -4.89 -11.09 3.59
N GLN A 109 -4.56 -10.16 2.69
CA GLN A 109 -3.41 -9.28 2.87
C GLN A 109 -3.60 -8.30 4.04
N ALA A 110 -4.81 -7.81 4.27
CA ALA A 110 -5.13 -6.99 5.44
C ALA A 110 -4.95 -7.78 6.76
N LEU A 111 -5.34 -9.05 6.79
CA LEU A 111 -5.08 -9.94 7.93
C LEU A 111 -3.59 -10.19 8.15
N LYS A 112 -2.79 -10.34 7.08
CA LYS A 112 -1.32 -10.45 7.20
C LYS A 112 -0.71 -9.18 7.80
N LEU A 113 -1.14 -8.01 7.33
CA LEU A 113 -0.68 -6.72 7.89
C LEU A 113 -1.00 -6.63 9.38
N LEU A 114 -2.22 -6.99 9.77
CA LEU A 114 -2.64 -7.06 11.17
C LEU A 114 -1.80 -8.06 11.97
N GLY A 115 -1.55 -9.25 11.42
CA GLY A 115 -0.75 -10.29 12.06
C GLY A 115 0.68 -9.82 12.37
N PHE A 116 1.36 -9.22 11.38
CA PHE A 116 2.71 -8.68 11.60
C PHE A 116 2.73 -7.52 12.61
N PHE A 117 1.73 -6.63 12.55
CA PHE A 117 1.58 -5.56 13.53
C PHE A 117 1.43 -6.11 14.95
N LEU A 118 0.51 -7.07 15.16
CA LEU A 118 0.24 -7.66 16.48
C LEU A 118 1.41 -8.50 17.00
N GLN A 119 2.11 -9.24 16.14
CA GLN A 119 3.28 -10.06 16.53
C GLN A 119 4.39 -9.24 17.19
N ARG A 120 4.44 -7.93 16.91
CA ARG A 120 5.49 -7.01 17.35
C ARG A 120 4.94 -5.87 18.21
N SER A 121 3.64 -5.86 18.48
CA SER A 121 2.99 -4.92 19.40
C SER A 121 3.14 -5.42 20.83
N THR A 122 3.46 -4.51 21.75
CA THR A 122 3.52 -4.80 23.18
C THR A 122 2.37 -4.10 23.90
N VAL A 123 1.86 -4.73 24.96
CA VAL A 123 0.89 -4.08 25.87
C VAL A 123 1.59 -2.89 26.53
N LYS A 124 0.89 -1.75 26.60
CA LYS A 124 1.37 -0.56 27.32
C LYS A 124 1.26 -0.75 28.83
#